data_AF-A0A932VRN0-F1
#
_entry.id   AF-A0A932VRN0-F1
#
_cell.length_a   1.000
_cell.length_b   1.000
_cell.length_c   1.000
_cell.angle_alpha   90.00
_cell.angle_beta   90.00
_cell.angle_gamma   90.00
#
_symmetry.space_group_name_H-M   'P 1'
#
loop_
_entity.id
_entity.type
_entity.pdbx_description
1 polymer ?
#
loop_
_entity_poly.entity_id
_entity_poly.type
_entity_poly.pdbx_seq_one_letter_code
_entity_poly.pdbx_strand_id
1 'polypeptide(L)' 'MDTNISEEQRQVDKEAAVLLALQNDMALIRRDLEIWGMKKDGSTIFISKSVDYDQLWGDSLQALKNLVK' A
#
# COMPACT_ATOMS: atom_id res chain seq x y z
N MET A 1 -20.62 -9.72 -2.02
CA MET A 1 -20.61 -9.36 -0.60
C MET A 1 -19.92 -8.02 -0.55
N ASP A 2 -20.66 -6.96 -0.26
CA ASP A 2 -20.10 -5.61 -0.16
C ASP A 2 -19.36 -5.50 1.17
N THR A 3 -18.06 -5.80 1.17
CA THR A 3 -17.16 -5.50 2.28
C THR A 3 -16.89 -4.01 2.31
N ASN A 4 -17.88 -3.23 2.77
CA ASN A 4 -17.67 -1.83 3.10
C ASN A 4 -16.73 -1.77 4.32
N ILE A 5 -15.45 -1.54 4.07
CA ILE A 5 -14.45 -1.27 5.09
C ILE A 5 -14.70 0.15 5.62
N SER A 6 -14.63 0.36 6.94
CA SER A 6 -14.81 1.69 7.50
C SER A 6 -13.69 2.64 7.05
N GLU A 7 -13.97 3.94 6.94
CA GLU A 7 -12.94 4.93 6.62
C GLU A 7 -11.80 4.92 7.66
N GLU A 8 -12.14 4.67 8.93
CA GLU A 8 -11.16 4.51 10.00
C GLU A 8 -10.19 3.36 9.71
N GLN A 9 -10.70 2.19 9.32
CA GLN A 9 -9.85 1.05 8.99
C GLN A 9 -9.01 1.33 7.73
N ARG A 10 -9.57 1.97 6.71
CA ARG A 10 -8.82 2.38 5.51
C ARG A 10 -7.65 3.30 5.87
N GLN A 11 -7.86 4.24 6.79
CA GLN A 11 -6.82 5.16 7.25
C GLN A 11 -5.75 4.43 8.06
N VAL A 12 -6.12 3.51 8.95
CA VAL A 12 -5.18 2.66 9.71
C VAL A 12 -4.29 1.84 8.78
N ASP A 13 -4.88 1.18 7.77
CA ASP A 13 -4.13 0.37 6.81
C ASP A 13 -3.18 1.23 5.97
N LYS A 14 -3.62 2.43 5.57
CA LYS A 14 -2.79 3.40 4.85
C LYS A 14 -1.59 3.84 5.67
N GLU A 15 -1.80 4.25 6.92
CA GLU A 15 -0.72 4.69 7.81
C GLU A 15 0.29 3.57 8.06
N ALA A 16 -0.20 2.36 8.30
CA ALA A 16 0.65 1.19 8.47
C ALA A 16 1.47 0.87 7.20
N ALA A 17 0.85 0.95 6.01
CA ALA A 17 1.54 0.71 4.74
C ALA A 17 2.63 1.77 4.48
N VAL A 18 2.30 3.05 4.67
CA VAL A 18 3.24 4.16 4.50
C VAL A 18 4.41 4.05 5.48
N LEU A 19 4.14 3.79 6.76
CA LEU A 19 5.17 3.64 7.77
C LEU A 19 6.11 2.47 7.44
N LEU A 20 5.56 1.31 7.06
CA LEU A 20 6.36 0.14 6.70
C LEU A 20 7.24 0.40 5.47
N ALA A 21 6.72 1.10 4.46
CA ALA A 21 7.50 1.50 3.29
C ALA A 21 8.65 2.44 3.68
N LEU A 22 8.38 3.45 4.50
CA LEU A 22 9.41 4.41 4.95
C LEU A 22 10.50 3.73 5.79
N GLN A 23 10.12 2.79 6.65
CA GLN A 23 11.07 1.97 7.43
C GLN A 23 11.97 1.12 6.55
N ASN A 24 11.58 0.88 5.29
CA ASN A 24 12.33 0.12 4.30
C ASN A 24 12.82 1.00 3.13
N ASP A 25 13.08 2.29 3.40
CA ASP A 25 13.66 3.24 2.45
C ASP A 25 12.85 3.44 1.15
N MET A 26 11.54 3.34 1.24
CA MET A 26 10.61 3.53 0.12
C MET A 26 9.55 4.59 0.42
N ALA A 27 9.20 5.37 -0.59
CA ALA A 27 7.98 6.17 -0.63
C ALA A 27 6.90 5.41 -1.41
N LEU A 28 5.62 5.55 -1.03
CA LEU A 28 4.51 4.96 -1.78
C LEU A 28 3.92 5.95 -2.78
N ILE A 29 3.74 5.49 -4.00
CA ILE A 29 3.07 6.21 -5.09
C ILE A 29 1.81 5.45 -5.43
N ARG A 30 0.68 6.13 -5.37
CA ARG A 30 -0.60 5.59 -5.82
C ARG A 30 -0.88 6.01 -7.27
N ARG A 31 -1.28 5.05 -8.10
CA ARG A 31 -1.77 5.24 -9.47
C ARG A 31 -3.08 4.49 -9.61
N ASP A 32 -4.20 5.19 -9.54
CA ASP A 32 -5.55 4.61 -9.51
C ASP A 32 -5.74 3.58 -8.37
N LEU A 33 -5.83 2.29 -8.74
CA LEU A 33 -5.94 1.14 -7.84
C LEU A 33 -4.62 0.36 -7.70
N GLU A 34 -3.50 0.96 -8.11
CA GLU A 34 -2.17 0.40 -7.99
C GLU A 34 -1.34 1.18 -6.98
N ILE A 35 -0.56 0.46 -6.19
CA ILE A 35 0.47 1.03 -5.32
C ILE A 35 1.84 0.59 -5.81
N TRP A 36 2.74 1.57 -5.88
CA TRP A 36 4.12 1.42 -6.29
C TRP A 36 5.02 1.93 -5.16
N GLY A 37 6.15 1.28 -4.94
CA GLY A 37 7.22 1.75 -4.06
C GLY A 37 8.28 2.48 -4.87
N MET A 38 8.71 3.66 -4.44
CA MET A 38 9.83 4.38 -5.04
C MET A 38 11.00 4.36 -4.07
N LYS A 39 12.14 3.85 -4.53
CA LYS A 39 13.40 3.82 -3.76
C LYS A 39 14.14 5.15 -3.88
N LYS A 40 15.15 5.34 -3.02
CA LYS A 40 16.02 6.54 -3.00
C LYS A 40 16.73 6.81 -4.34
N ASP A 41 17.01 5.77 -5.14
CA ASP A 41 17.62 5.88 -6.46
C ASP A 41 16.63 6.28 -7.57
N GLY A 42 15.35 6.50 -7.23
CA GLY A 42 14.29 6.85 -8.17
C GLY A 42 13.70 5.65 -8.91
N SER A 43 14.22 4.43 -8.70
CA SER A 43 13.59 3.23 -9.25
C SER A 43 12.23 2.99 -8.60
N THR A 44 11.29 2.49 -9.39
CA THR A 44 9.96 2.13 -8.91
C THR A 44 9.78 0.63 -8.97
N ILE A 45 9.13 0.08 -7.94
CA ILE A 45 8.75 -1.32 -7.85
C ILE A 45 7.24 -1.40 -7.70
N PHE A 46 6.63 -2.34 -8.41
CA PHE A 46 5.22 -2.64 -8.24
C PHE A 46 5.00 -3.33 -6.89
N ILE A 47 4.01 -2.87 -6.11
CA ILE A 47 3.68 -3.45 -4.80
C ILE A 47 2.39 -4.24 -4.89
N SER A 48 1.31 -3.60 -5.31
CA SER A 48 -0.01 -4.24 -5.38
C SER A 48 -0.93 -3.55 -6.38
N LYS A 49 -1.97 -4.29 -6.78
CA LYS A 49 -3.14 -3.78 -7.50
C LYS A 49 -4.38 -4.35 -6.84
N SER A 50 -5.34 -3.48 -6.57
CA SER A 50 -6.61 -3.83 -5.95
C SER A 50 -7.74 -3.81 -6.95
N VAL A 51 -8.79 -4.57 -6.66
CA VAL A 51 -10.02 -4.59 -7.45
C VAL A 51 -10.96 -3.45 -7.09
N ASP A 52 -10.83 -2.91 -5.88
CA ASP A 52 -11.64 -1.79 -5.39
C ASP A 52 -10.80 -0.81 -4.54
N TYR A 53 -11.38 0.38 -4.32
CA TYR A 53 -10.74 1.46 -3.58
C TYR A 53 -10.61 1.14 -2.08
N ASP A 54 -11.55 0.40 -1.52
CA ASP A 54 -11.67 0.18 -0.09
C ASP A 54 -10.58 -0.77 0.41
N GLN A 55 -10.22 -1.75 -0.41
CA GLN A 55 -9.18 -2.73 -0.14
C GLN A 55 -7.78 -2.22 -0.51
N LEU A 56 -7.65 -1.08 -1.19
CA LEU A 56 -6.40 -0.60 -1.76
C LEU A 56 -5.21 -0.60 -0.78
N TRP A 57 -5.44 -0.04 0.41
CA TRP A 57 -4.40 0.07 1.42
C TRP A 57 -4.18 -1.24 2.20
N GLY A 58 -5.23 -2.04 2.39
CA GLY A 58 -5.11 -3.37 2.98
C GLY A 58 -4.26 -4.32 2.12
N ASP A 59 -4.54 -4.36 0.82
CA ASP A 59 -3.77 -5.14 -0.16
C ASP A 59 -2.32 -4.67 -0.24
N SER A 60 -2.12 -3.34 -0.26
CA SER A 60 -0.77 -2.76 -0.26
C SER A 60 0.01 -3.11 1.01
N LEU A 61 -0.62 -3.03 2.18
CA LEU A 61 0.01 -3.37 3.45
C LEU A 61 0.43 -4.85 3.47
N GLN A 62 -0.46 -5.74 3.02
CA GLN A 62 -0.19 -7.16 2.98
C GLN A 62 0.92 -7.50 1.98
N ALA A 63 0.92 -6.87 0.79
CA ALA A 63 1.98 -7.03 -0.19
C ALA A 63 3.33 -6.53 0.34
N LEU A 64 3.37 -5.36 0.99
CA LEU A 64 4.59 -4.82 1.61
C LEU A 64 5.15 -5.75 2.68
N LYS A 65 4.29 -6.27 3.59
CA LYS A 65 4.69 -7.24 4.62
C LYS A 65 5.34 -8.50 4.03
N ASN A 66 4.97 -8.90 2.83
CA ASN A 66 5.58 -10.06 2.15
C ASN A 66 6.86 -9.69 1.41
N LEU A 67 6.97 -8.45 0.92
CA LEU A 67 8.13 -7.97 0.18
C LEU A 67 9.35 -7.69 1.08
N VAL A 68 9.12 -7.24 2.32
CA VAL A 68 10.18 -6.80 3.25
C VAL A 68 10.55 -7.87 4.30
N LYS A 69 9.98 -9.07 4.21
CA LYS A 69 10.41 -10.25 4.98
C LYS A 69 11.67 -10.86 4.37
#